data_AF-A0A258BM49-F1
#
_entry.id   AF-A0A258BM49-F1
#
_cell.length_a   1.000
_cell.length_b   1.000
_cell.length_c   1.000
_cell.angle_alpha   90.00
_cell.angle_beta   90.00
_cell.angle_gamma   90.00
#
_symmetry.space_group_name_H-M   'P 1'
#
loop_
_entity.id
_entity.type
_entity.pdbx_description
1 polymer ?
#
loop_
_entity_poly.entity_id
_entity_poly.type
_entity_poly.pdbx_seq_one_letter_code
_entity_poly.pdbx_strand_id
1 'polypeptide(L)'
;MRFILTLVFAAAMFVQAAFAQLETSPLSVKSGDETHAFTVEMATTPEEIQQGLMFRQELAPDAGMLFDFGMTRQASMWMKNTLI
;
A
#
# COMPACT_ATOMS: atom_id res chain seq x y z
N MET A 1 15.32 -46.82 -7.67
CA MET A 1 15.77 -45.95 -6.55
C MET A 1 16.61 -44.75 -7.05
N ARG A 2 16.15 -44.02 -8.09
CA ARG A 2 16.81 -42.83 -8.67
C ARG A 2 15.82 -41.78 -9.21
N PHE A 3 14.53 -41.96 -8.93
CA PHE A 3 13.45 -41.05 -9.37
C PHE A 3 12.69 -40.40 -8.21
N ILE A 4 12.96 -40.80 -6.96
CA ILE A 4 12.29 -40.23 -5.77
C ILE A 4 13.01 -38.97 -5.26
N LEU A 5 14.28 -38.75 -5.66
CA LEU A 5 15.05 -37.58 -5.20
C LEU A 5 14.78 -36.28 -5.98
N THR A 6 14.23 -36.35 -7.19
CA THR A 6 13.98 -35.15 -8.01
C THR A 6 12.64 -34.47 -7.69
N LEU A 7 11.71 -35.17 -7.03
CA LEU A 7 10.37 -34.65 -6.74
C LEU A 7 10.29 -33.81 -5.46
N VAL A 8 11.32 -33.84 -4.62
CA VAL A 8 11.35 -33.07 -3.36
C VAL A 8 11.92 -31.66 -3.58
N PHE A 9 12.65 -31.42 -4.68
CA PHE A 9 13.31 -30.13 -4.92
C PHE A 9 12.40 -29.07 -5.58
N ALA A 10 11.28 -29.48 -6.17
CA ALA A 10 10.35 -28.56 -6.85
C ALA A 10 9.33 -27.89 -5.91
N ALA A 11 9.35 -28.19 -4.61
CA ALA A 11 8.47 -27.55 -3.62
C ALA A 11 9.01 -26.22 -3.07
N ALA A 12 10.26 -25.87 -3.39
CA ALA A 12 10.92 -24.66 -2.92
C ALA A 12 10.90 -23.58 -3.99
N MET A 13 9.75 -22.95 -4.25
CA MET A 13 9.64 -21.60 -4.86
C MET A 13 8.17 -21.18 -5.06
N PHE A 14 7.36 -21.29 -4.00
CA PHE A 14 6.22 -20.36 -3.86
C PHE A 14 6.63 -19.32 -2.82
N VAL A 15 7.54 -18.43 -3.21
CA VAL A 15 7.70 -17.14 -2.54
C VAL A 15 6.42 -16.39 -2.88
N GLN A 16 5.39 -16.54 -2.05
CA GLN A 16 4.28 -15.60 -2.07
C GLN A 16 4.88 -14.24 -1.73
N ALA A 17 5.06 -13.41 -2.75
CA ALA A 17 5.12 -11.97 -2.55
C ALA A 17 3.74 -11.56 -2.03
N ALA A 18 3.54 -11.72 -0.73
CA ALA A 18 2.48 -11.04 -0.03
C ALA A 18 2.81 -9.55 -0.18
N PHE A 19 2.19 -8.89 -1.15
CA PHE A 19 2.13 -7.44 -1.13
C PHE A 19 1.55 -7.08 0.23
N ALA A 20 2.38 -6.48 1.08
CA ALA A 20 1.96 -6.11 2.43
C ALA A 20 0.73 -5.21 2.29
N GLN A 21 -0.42 -5.71 2.74
CA GLN A 21 -1.63 -4.91 2.80
C GLN A 21 -1.47 -3.95 3.97
N LEU A 22 -1.48 -2.65 3.66
CA LEU A 22 -1.33 -1.60 4.64
C LEU A 22 -2.49 -1.62 5.63
N GLU A 23 -2.19 -1.24 6.88
CA GLU A 23 -3.22 -1.00 7.89
C GLU A 23 -4.17 0.09 7.39
N THR A 24 -5.48 -0.17 7.48
CA THR A 24 -6.51 0.80 7.07
C THR A 24 -7.12 1.49 8.28
N SER A 25 -7.41 2.78 8.15
CA SER A 25 -7.99 3.61 9.20
C SER A 25 -9.13 4.50 8.66
N PRO A 26 -10.18 4.78 9.43
CA PRO A 26 -11.16 5.79 9.05
C PRO A 26 -10.55 7.20 9.13
N LEU A 27 -10.82 8.03 8.13
CA LEU A 27 -10.44 9.44 8.08
C LEU A 27 -11.68 10.30 7.83
N SER A 28 -11.77 11.43 8.52
CA SER A 28 -12.81 12.43 8.29
C SER A 28 -12.18 13.78 7.95
N VAL A 29 -12.57 14.36 6.82
CA VAL A 29 -12.14 15.69 6.38
C VAL A 29 -13.33 16.63 6.48
N LYS A 30 -13.20 17.69 7.28
CA LYS A 30 -14.24 18.70 7.46
C LYS A 30 -14.01 19.87 6.51
N SER A 31 -15.04 20.26 5.76
CA SER A 31 -15.05 21.41 4.85
C SER A 31 -16.30 22.25 5.14
N GLY A 32 -16.15 23.33 5.91
CA GLY A 32 -17.29 24.11 6.40
C GLY A 32 -18.20 23.26 7.29
N ASP A 33 -19.49 23.16 6.90
CA ASP A 33 -20.49 22.33 7.60
C ASP A 33 -20.52 20.88 7.11
N GLU A 34 -19.82 20.56 6.02
CA GLU A 34 -19.75 19.22 5.45
C GLU A 34 -18.61 18.39 6.08
N THR A 35 -18.85 17.08 6.21
CA THR A 35 -17.84 16.10 6.64
C THR A 35 -17.77 14.99 5.62
N HIS A 36 -16.59 14.80 5.02
CA HIS A 36 -16.30 13.72 4.08
C HIS A 36 -15.58 12.60 4.81
N ALA A 37 -16.14 11.39 4.76
CA ALA A 37 -15.57 10.19 5.36
C ALA A 37 -14.81 9.39 4.31
N PHE A 38 -13.64 8.87 4.70
CA PHE A 38 -12.79 8.03 3.87
C PHE A 38 -12.29 6.83 4.66
N THR A 39 -11.99 5.74 3.97
CA THR A 39 -11.16 4.64 4.49
C THR A 39 -9.78 4.74 3.87
N VAL A 40 -8.76 4.98 4.68
CA VAL A 40 -7.40 5.25 4.18
C VAL A 40 -6.40 4.17 4.57
N GLU A 41 -5.54 3.77 3.65
CA GLU A 41 -4.32 3.01 3.95
C GLU A 41 -3.30 3.93 4.65
N MET A 42 -2.65 3.43 5.71
CA MET A 42 -1.67 4.19 6.49
C MET A 42 -0.25 3.92 5.97
N ALA A 43 0.38 4.92 5.37
CA ALA A 43 1.79 4.87 4.96
C ALA A 43 2.65 5.57 6.02
N THR A 44 3.33 4.77 6.85
CA THR A 44 4.05 5.25 8.05
C THR A 44 5.55 4.98 7.98
N THR A 45 5.97 3.98 7.19
CA THR A 45 7.39 3.69 6.97
C THR A 45 7.93 4.42 5.73
N PRO A 46 9.24 4.70 5.65
CA PRO A 46 9.85 5.28 4.46
C PRO A 46 9.57 4.49 3.17
N GLU A 47 9.48 3.17 3.26
CA GLU A 47 9.21 2.26 2.15
C GLU A 47 7.75 2.40 1.66
N GLU A 48 6.79 2.43 2.58
CA GLU A 48 5.37 2.63 2.28
C GLU A 48 5.11 4.00 1.65
N ILE A 49 5.73 5.05 2.21
CA ILE A 49 5.62 6.42 1.69
C ILE A 49 6.20 6.53 0.28
N GLN A 50 7.34 5.88 0.04
CA GLN A 50 7.97 5.87 -1.29
C GLN A 50 7.13 5.11 -2.32
N GLN A 51 6.53 3.98 -1.93
CA GLN A 51 5.65 3.20 -2.78
C GLN A 51 4.37 3.96 -3.10
N GLY A 52 3.74 4.58 -2.10
CA GLY A 52 2.48 5.30 -2.27
C GLY A 52 1.40 4.47 -2.99
N LEU A 53 0.69 5.10 -3.92
CA LEU A 53 -0.33 4.47 -4.76
C LEU A 53 0.24 3.89 -6.08
N MET A 54 1.55 3.64 -6.17
CA MET A 54 2.14 3.08 -7.39
C MET A 54 1.45 1.77 -7.79
N PHE A 55 1.22 1.62 -9.09
CA PHE A 55 0.65 0.44 -9.75
C PHE A 55 -0.80 0.07 -9.35
N ARG A 56 -1.48 0.88 -8.53
CA ARG A 56 -2.91 0.74 -8.29
C ARG A 56 -3.67 1.03 -9.58
N GLN A 57 -4.57 0.13 -9.98
CA GLN A 57 -5.38 0.30 -11.20
C GLN A 57 -6.71 1.02 -10.94
N GLU A 58 -7.16 1.02 -9.69
CA GLU A 58 -8.42 1.59 -9.25
C GLU A 58 -8.32 2.06 -7.80
N LEU A 59 -9.18 3.01 -7.43
CA LEU A 59 -9.38 3.48 -6.06
C LEU A 59 -10.85 3.87 -5.90
N ALA A 60 -11.48 3.40 -4.83
CA ALA A 60 -12.86 3.74 -4.54
C ALA A 60 -13.00 5.25 -4.23
N PRO A 61 -14.15 5.88 -4.51
CA PRO A 61 -14.35 7.32 -4.29
C PRO A 61 -14.16 7.78 -2.83
N ASP A 62 -14.36 6.87 -1.88
CA ASP A 62 -14.23 7.05 -0.44
C ASP A 62 -12.98 6.34 0.12
N ALA A 63 -12.03 5.95 -0.74
CA ALA A 63 -10.77 5.35 -0.34
C ALA A 63 -9.59 6.30 -0.57
N GLY A 64 -8.51 6.11 0.18
CA GLY A 64 -7.28 6.89 -0.02
C GLY A 64 -6.07 6.30 0.70
N MET A 65 -5.00 7.08 0.73
CA MET A 65 -3.79 6.77 1.49
C MET A 65 -3.38 7.99 2.30
N LEU A 66 -3.11 7.80 3.59
CA LEU A 66 -2.61 8.83 4.48
C LEU A 66 -1.12 8.63 4.73
N PHE A 67 -0.32 9.62 4.32
CA PHE A 67 1.13 9.63 4.52
C PHE A 67 1.46 10.30 5.85
N ASP A 68 1.88 9.50 6.84
CA ASP A 68 2.36 10.02 8.13
C ASP A 68 3.89 10.14 8.09
N PHE A 69 4.39 11.38 8.07
CA PHE A 69 5.82 11.65 8.05
C PHE A 69 6.48 11.65 9.44
N GLY A 70 5.71 11.46 10.51
CA GLY A 70 6.16 11.47 11.91
C GLY A 70 6.62 12.83 12.44
N MET A 71 6.88 13.81 11.57
CA MET A 71 7.27 15.16 11.91
C MET A 71 6.79 16.16 10.86
N THR A 72 6.52 17.40 11.29
CA THR A 72 6.22 18.50 10.37
C THR A 72 7.44 18.82 9.54
N ARG A 73 7.31 18.67 8.23
CA ARG A 73 8.36 18.99 7.26
C ARG A 73 7.75 19.35 5.91
N GLN A 74 8.54 20.03 5.09
CA GLN A 74 8.20 20.18 3.69
C GLN A 74 8.33 18.81 3.01
N ALA A 75 7.21 18.28 2.52
CA ALA A 75 7.19 17.04 1.74
C ALA A 75 7.17 17.37 0.25
N SER A 76 7.87 16.56 -0.54
CA SER A 76 7.77 16.56 -2.00
C SER A 76 7.18 15.22 -2.42
N MET A 77 6.16 15.25 -3.26
CA MET A 77 5.52 14.06 -3.81
C MET A 77 5.72 14.01 -5.31
N TRP A 78 5.67 12.80 -5.87
CA TRP A 78 5.74 12.54 -7.31
C TRP A 78 4.66 11.54 -7.71
N MET A 79 4.44 11.39 -9.01
CA MET A 79 3.46 10.44 -9.57
C MET A 79 4.15 9.32 -10.38
N LYS A 80 5.41 9.02 -10.07
CA LYS A 80 6.15 7.96 -10.77
C LYS A 80 5.40 6.65 -10.57
N ASN A 81 4.95 6.01 -11.65
CA ASN A 81 4.22 4.74 -11.65
C ASN A 81 2.84 4.75 -10.98
N THR A 82 2.25 5.92 -10.70
CA THR A 82 0.85 6.02 -10.24
C THR A 82 -0.07 6.08 -11.46
N LEU A 83 -1.06 5.18 -11.54
CA LEU A 83 -1.92 5.02 -12.73
C LEU A 83 -3.26 5.76 -12.62
N ILE A 84 -3.62 6.15 -11.39
CA ILE A 84 -4.90 6.74 -10.99
C ILE A 84 -4.72 8.15 -10.43
#